data_AF-A0A9Q3PVE7-F1
#
_entry.id   AF-A0A9Q3PVE7-F1
#
_cell.length_a   1.000
_cell.length_b   1.000
_cell.length_c   1.000
_cell.angle_alpha   90.00
_cell.angle_beta   90.00
_cell.angle_gamma   90.00
#
_symmetry.space_group_name_H-M   'P 1'
#
loop_
_entity.id
_entity.type
_entity.pdbx_description
1 polymer ?
#
loop_
_entity_poly.entity_id
_entity_poly.type
_entity_poly.pdbx_seq_one_letter_code
_entity_poly.pdbx_strand_id
1 'polypeptide(L)'
;MPTPNMQHPSSGCVEIPSFDADYIPASEICSELDISALSDHQIKGEALEHLRQIISDTIITPSWTRVPRKMGSPSHGSLKAAEWTLLYKVYIPFLMLSQQLLLYEHKSTNTQINMGQSEELENELTKNTFHFINAINIATSWTVSMDDANAFSEHWKKFRLSNQHLFPKQRIKPNHHFADHIPKPFQHWGPAQASDTWDYERLIGVFAKMPTNNKICTSINKINEFTMIKHMN
;
A
#
# COMPACT_ATOMS: atom_id res chain seq x y z
N MET A 1 -47.53 49.99 8.76
CA MET A 1 -46.30 49.26 8.39
C MET A 1 -46.67 47.81 8.12
N PRO A 2 -46.58 47.33 6.87
CA PRO A 2 -46.84 45.94 6.55
C PRO A 2 -45.56 45.10 6.72
N THR A 3 -45.71 43.91 7.28
CA THR A 3 -44.67 42.89 7.43
C THR A 3 -44.17 42.40 6.06
N PRO A 4 -42.84 42.26 5.83
CA PRO A 4 -42.34 41.69 4.60
C PRO A 4 -42.61 40.18 4.52
N ASN A 5 -43.10 39.80 3.35
CA ASN A 5 -43.42 38.45 2.90
C ASN A 5 -42.17 37.55 2.94
N MET A 6 -42.20 36.46 3.72
CA MET A 6 -41.20 35.39 3.57
C MET A 6 -41.54 34.58 2.32
N GLN A 7 -40.84 34.87 1.22
CA GLN A 7 -40.81 33.99 0.06
C GLN A 7 -39.96 32.76 0.40
N HIS A 8 -40.60 31.59 0.44
CA HIS A 8 -39.88 30.32 0.36
C HIS A 8 -39.23 30.20 -1.02
N PRO A 9 -37.92 29.95 -1.13
CA PRO A 9 -37.32 29.57 -2.39
C PRO A 9 -37.87 28.21 -2.80
N SER A 10 -38.43 28.18 -4.00
CA SER A 10 -38.82 27.01 -4.78
C SER A 10 -37.75 25.92 -4.72
N SER A 11 -38.20 24.67 -4.59
CA SER A 11 -37.42 23.44 -4.75
C SER A 11 -36.55 23.50 -6.02
N GLY A 12 -35.31 23.96 -5.86
CA GLY A 12 -34.25 23.72 -6.82
C GLY A 12 -33.84 22.27 -6.65
N CYS A 13 -34.15 21.45 -7.65
CA CYS A 13 -33.58 20.12 -7.80
C CYS A 13 -32.07 20.24 -7.56
N VAL A 14 -31.59 19.52 -6.54
CA VAL A 14 -30.16 19.31 -6.35
C VAL A 14 -29.69 18.58 -7.59
N GLU A 15 -29.05 19.28 -8.50
CA GLU A 15 -28.24 18.64 -9.52
C GLU A 15 -27.17 17.86 -8.77
N ILE A 16 -27.29 16.53 -8.80
CA ILE A 16 -26.17 15.64 -8.48
C ILE A 16 -25.45 15.40 -9.81
N PRO A 17 -24.30 16.04 -10.05
CA PRO A 17 -23.32 15.47 -10.94
C PRO A 17 -22.15 14.98 -10.09
N SER A 18 -22.33 13.89 -9.34
CA SER A 18 -21.18 13.05 -9.00
C SER A 18 -21.12 11.93 -10.02
N PHE A 19 -20.78 12.29 -11.27
CA PHE A 19 -19.99 11.37 -12.05
C PHE A 19 -18.69 11.25 -11.26
N ASP A 20 -18.57 10.16 -10.50
CA ASP A 20 -17.39 9.89 -9.68
C ASP A 20 -16.16 10.02 -10.58
N ALA A 21 -15.31 11.02 -10.33
CA ALA A 21 -14.10 11.23 -11.12
C ALA A 21 -13.16 10.01 -11.02
N ASP A 22 -13.40 9.15 -10.04
CA ASP A 22 -12.67 7.92 -9.79
C ASP A 22 -13.36 6.69 -10.43
N TYR A 23 -14.54 6.86 -11.06
CA TYR A 23 -15.19 5.82 -11.83
C TYR A 23 -14.47 5.61 -13.15
N ILE A 24 -13.72 4.52 -13.23
CA ILE A 24 -13.10 4.09 -14.48
C ILE A 24 -14.03 3.10 -15.18
N PRO A 25 -14.54 3.42 -16.38
CA PRO A 25 -15.45 2.54 -17.09
C PRO A 25 -14.75 1.25 -17.54
N ALA A 26 -15.45 0.12 -17.43
CA ALA A 26 -14.98 -1.20 -17.80
C ALA A 26 -14.55 -1.33 -19.29
N SER A 27 -14.87 -0.33 -20.13
CA SER A 27 -14.53 -0.28 -21.55
C SER A 27 -13.04 -0.03 -21.84
N GLU A 28 -12.22 0.36 -20.86
CA GLU A 28 -10.76 0.53 -21.04
C GLU A 28 -9.95 -0.78 -20.81
N ILE A 29 -10.62 -1.92 -20.60
CA ILE A 29 -10.00 -3.18 -20.20
C ILE A 29 -9.84 -4.10 -21.42
N CYS A 30 -8.59 -4.37 -21.82
CA CYS A 30 -8.24 -5.35 -22.86
C CYS A 30 -7.79 -6.67 -22.21
N SER A 31 -8.71 -7.63 -22.08
CA SER A 31 -8.49 -9.09 -22.26
C SER A 31 -9.63 -9.90 -21.62
N GLU A 32 -10.13 -10.93 -22.30
CA GLU A 32 -11.07 -11.91 -21.76
C GLU A 32 -10.29 -13.03 -21.04
N LEU A 33 -9.62 -12.72 -19.93
CA LEU A 33 -8.94 -13.71 -19.10
C LEU A 33 -9.95 -14.50 -18.25
N ASP A 34 -9.76 -15.82 -18.12
CA ASP A 34 -10.52 -16.64 -17.15
C ASP A 34 -10.05 -16.34 -15.73
N ILE A 35 -10.69 -15.33 -15.14
CA ILE A 35 -10.44 -14.84 -13.79
C ILE A 35 -11.19 -15.65 -12.70
N SER A 36 -11.85 -16.76 -13.05
CA SER A 36 -12.60 -17.58 -12.07
C SER A 36 -11.69 -18.15 -10.98
N ALA A 37 -10.44 -18.47 -11.33
CA ALA A 37 -9.39 -18.93 -10.42
C ALA A 37 -8.90 -17.86 -9.42
N LEU A 38 -9.16 -16.58 -9.67
CA LEU A 38 -8.65 -15.45 -8.87
C LEU A 38 -9.53 -15.10 -7.67
N SER A 39 -10.67 -15.77 -7.51
CA SER A 39 -11.66 -15.39 -6.50
C SER A 39 -11.23 -15.61 -5.03
N ASP A 40 -10.12 -16.31 -4.78
CA ASP A 40 -9.53 -16.52 -3.44
C ASP A 40 -8.00 -16.26 -3.45
N HIS A 41 -7.59 -15.07 -3.89
CA HIS A 41 -6.19 -14.66 -4.07
C HIS A 41 -5.44 -14.34 -2.76
N GLN A 42 -5.52 -15.25 -1.80
CA GLN A 42 -4.62 -15.26 -0.67
C GLN A 42 -3.37 -16.05 -1.07
N ILE A 43 -2.18 -15.51 -0.78
CA ILE A 43 -0.93 -16.29 -0.85
C ILE A 43 -1.08 -17.44 0.15
N LYS A 44 -1.31 -18.65 -0.37
CA LYS A 44 -1.62 -19.87 0.37
C LYS A 44 -0.75 -21.02 -0.16
N GLY A 45 -0.73 -22.11 0.60
CA GLY A 45 -0.08 -23.35 0.18
C GLY A 45 1.41 -23.17 -0.13
N GLU A 46 1.82 -23.67 -1.29
CA GLU A 46 3.22 -23.67 -1.74
C GLU A 46 3.81 -22.26 -1.87
N ALA A 47 3.05 -21.31 -2.42
CA ALA A 47 3.52 -19.93 -2.58
C ALA A 47 3.81 -19.24 -1.23
N LEU A 48 3.00 -19.54 -0.19
CA LEU A 48 3.24 -19.01 1.15
C LEU A 48 4.48 -19.62 1.79
N GLU A 49 4.69 -20.91 1.60
CA GLU A 49 5.86 -21.59 2.16
C GLU A 49 7.14 -21.13 1.45
N HIS A 50 7.09 -20.94 0.12
CA HIS A 50 8.18 -20.36 -0.63
C HIS A 50 8.51 -18.93 -0.16
N LEU A 51 7.49 -18.09 0.08
CA LEU A 51 7.69 -16.76 0.65
C LEU A 51 8.37 -16.82 2.04
N ARG A 52 7.97 -17.75 2.91
CA ARG A 52 8.60 -17.94 4.23
C ARG A 52 10.05 -18.41 4.13
N GLN A 53 10.35 -19.25 3.15
CA GLN A 53 11.70 -19.68 2.85
C GLN A 53 12.56 -18.49 2.42
N ILE A 54 12.07 -17.67 1.47
CA ILE A 54 12.73 -16.42 1.05
C ILE A 54 12.99 -15.50 2.26
N ILE A 55 12.00 -15.29 3.14
CA ILE A 55 12.15 -14.46 4.36
C ILE A 55 13.20 -15.04 5.33
N SER A 56 13.31 -16.36 5.38
CA SER A 56 14.26 -17.05 6.26
C SER A 56 15.69 -16.94 5.74
N ASP A 57 15.86 -17.09 4.42
CA ASP A 57 17.16 -17.10 3.73
C ASP A 57 17.71 -15.69 3.49
N THR A 58 16.84 -14.68 3.40
CA THR A 58 17.28 -13.29 3.24
C THR A 58 17.96 -12.79 4.53
N ILE A 59 19.20 -12.34 4.38
CA ILE A 59 19.98 -11.70 5.44
C ILE A 59 19.67 -10.21 5.43
N ILE A 60 19.07 -9.71 6.51
CA ILE A 60 18.83 -8.28 6.74
C ILE A 60 19.66 -7.83 7.94
N THR A 61 20.21 -6.61 7.86
CA THR A 61 20.95 -5.98 8.94
C THR A 61 20.13 -5.98 10.24
N PRO A 62 20.70 -6.39 11.40
CA PRO A 62 19.95 -6.50 12.66
C PRO A 62 19.25 -5.23 13.14
N SER A 63 19.68 -4.05 12.67
CA SER A 63 19.10 -2.76 13.01
C SER A 63 17.78 -2.45 12.29
N TRP A 64 17.37 -3.25 11.31
CA TRP A 64 16.14 -3.03 10.53
C TRP A 64 14.98 -3.85 11.07
N THR A 65 13.76 -3.34 10.86
CA THR A 65 12.52 -4.11 11.07
C THR A 65 12.58 -5.38 10.22
N ARG A 66 12.14 -6.52 10.77
CA ARG A 66 12.13 -7.80 10.06
C ARG A 66 10.70 -8.31 9.93
N VAL A 67 10.33 -8.78 8.73
CA VAL A 67 9.08 -9.53 8.56
C VAL A 67 9.20 -10.88 9.29
N PRO A 68 8.20 -11.27 10.09
CA PRO A 68 8.20 -12.57 10.77
C PRO A 68 8.42 -13.75 9.82
N ARG A 69 9.35 -14.65 10.15
CA ARG A 69 9.63 -15.86 9.35
C ARG A 69 8.42 -16.76 9.17
N LYS A 70 7.51 -16.77 10.16
CA LYS A 70 6.26 -17.52 10.14
C LYS A 70 5.06 -16.61 9.88
N MET A 71 5.22 -15.63 8.98
CA MET A 71 4.13 -14.74 8.55
C MET A 71 2.93 -15.55 8.04
N GLY A 72 1.73 -15.09 8.37
CA GLY A 72 0.48 -15.80 8.11
C GLY A 72 0.17 -16.95 9.09
N SER A 73 1.03 -17.20 10.09
CA SER A 73 0.68 -18.12 11.18
C SER A 73 -0.19 -17.43 12.24
N PRO A 74 -1.15 -18.13 12.86
CA PRO A 74 -1.98 -17.56 13.93
C PRO A 74 -1.17 -17.00 15.12
N SER A 75 0.04 -17.52 15.33
CA SER A 75 0.91 -17.19 16.46
C SER A 75 1.56 -15.80 16.41
N HIS A 76 1.72 -15.20 15.23
CA HIS A 76 2.54 -13.98 15.06
C HIS A 76 1.71 -12.69 14.94
N GLY A 77 0.38 -12.79 14.93
CA GLY A 77 -0.50 -11.62 14.78
C GLY A 77 -0.39 -10.96 13.41
N SER A 78 -0.94 -9.74 13.30
CA SER A 78 -0.93 -8.94 12.07
C SER A 78 0.40 -8.21 11.90
N LEU A 79 0.85 -8.06 10.65
CA LEU A 79 2.02 -7.26 10.32
C LEU A 79 1.77 -5.77 10.61
N LYS A 80 2.80 -5.10 11.11
CA LYS A 80 2.87 -3.64 11.28
C LYS A 80 3.20 -2.97 9.96
N ALA A 81 2.99 -1.66 9.86
CA ALA A 81 3.20 -0.93 8.61
C ALA A 81 4.65 -1.05 8.08
N ALA A 82 5.68 -0.94 8.92
CA ALA A 82 7.07 -1.15 8.50
C ALA A 82 7.35 -2.58 7.98
N GLU A 83 6.68 -3.59 8.53
CA GLU A 83 6.79 -4.98 8.07
C GLU A 83 6.07 -5.17 6.73
N TRP A 84 4.89 -4.56 6.54
CA TRP A 84 4.21 -4.51 5.25
C TRP A 84 5.05 -3.83 4.18
N THR A 85 5.66 -2.68 4.50
CA THR A 85 6.54 -1.97 3.58
C THR A 85 7.71 -2.84 3.15
N LEU A 86 8.40 -3.49 4.10
CA LEU A 86 9.52 -4.37 3.79
C LEU A 86 9.07 -5.60 2.97
N LEU A 87 7.89 -6.16 3.28
CA LEU A 87 7.31 -7.27 2.54
C LEU A 87 7.21 -6.97 1.05
N TYR A 88 6.57 -5.85 0.69
CA TYR A 88 6.37 -5.50 -0.71
C TYR A 88 7.62 -4.95 -1.39
N LYS A 89 8.51 -4.26 -0.69
CA LYS A 89 9.72 -3.70 -1.30
C LYS A 89 10.80 -4.73 -1.58
N VAL A 90 10.84 -5.84 -0.81
CA VAL A 90 11.94 -6.82 -0.87
C VAL A 90 11.41 -8.21 -1.20
N TYR A 91 10.59 -8.79 -0.35
CA TYR A 91 10.27 -10.22 -0.41
C TYR A 91 9.31 -10.59 -1.54
N ILE A 92 8.27 -9.80 -1.79
CA ILE A 92 7.32 -10.06 -2.89
C ILE A 92 8.02 -9.98 -4.27
N PRO A 93 8.87 -8.98 -4.58
CA PRO A 93 9.67 -9.00 -5.80
C PRO A 93 10.47 -10.29 -5.99
N PHE A 94 11.15 -10.77 -4.94
CA PHE A 94 11.90 -12.03 -5.01
C PHE A 94 10.99 -13.23 -5.27
N LEU A 95 9.82 -13.29 -4.62
CA LEU A 95 8.85 -14.34 -4.85
C LEU A 95 8.38 -14.35 -6.31
N MET A 96 7.94 -13.21 -6.84
CA MET A 96 7.47 -13.09 -8.22
C MET A 96 8.55 -13.48 -9.23
N LEU A 97 9.79 -12.98 -9.04
CA LEU A 97 10.92 -13.31 -9.91
C LEU A 97 11.28 -14.80 -9.86
N SER A 98 11.28 -15.41 -8.67
CA SER A 98 11.55 -16.83 -8.51
C SER A 98 10.50 -17.71 -9.21
N GLN A 99 9.22 -17.34 -9.11
CA GLN A 99 8.13 -18.03 -9.79
C GLN A 99 8.24 -17.89 -11.31
N GLN A 100 8.54 -16.69 -11.82
CA GLN A 100 8.76 -16.47 -13.25
C GLN A 100 9.94 -17.30 -13.81
N LEU A 101 11.04 -17.40 -13.05
CA LEU A 101 12.19 -18.23 -13.45
C LEU A 101 11.83 -19.71 -13.52
N LEU A 102 11.09 -20.24 -12.54
CA LEU A 102 10.62 -21.62 -12.55
C LEU A 102 9.72 -21.90 -13.76
N LEU A 103 8.79 -20.98 -14.08
CA LEU A 103 7.94 -21.09 -15.27
C LEU A 103 8.75 -21.14 -16.56
N TYR A 104 9.80 -20.31 -16.67
CA TYR A 104 10.69 -20.29 -17.83
C TYR A 104 11.47 -21.61 -18.00
N GLU A 105 12.00 -22.18 -16.91
CA GLU A 105 12.74 -23.44 -16.93
C GLU A 105 11.88 -24.63 -17.34
N HIS A 106 10.64 -24.71 -16.82
CA HIS A 106 9.67 -25.72 -17.23
C HIS A 106 9.30 -25.62 -18.72
N LYS A 107 9.32 -24.41 -19.28
CA LYS A 107 9.07 -24.16 -20.71
C LYS A 107 10.14 -24.77 -21.62
N SER A 108 11.39 -24.86 -21.16
CA SER A 108 12.51 -25.44 -21.91
C SER A 108 12.44 -26.96 -22.01
N THR A 109 11.58 -27.65 -21.25
CA THR A 109 11.63 -29.10 -21.05
C THR A 109 10.38 -29.88 -21.48
N ASN A 110 9.22 -29.26 -21.75
CA ASN A 110 8.00 -30.02 -22.13
C ASN A 110 7.08 -29.33 -23.16
N THR A 111 6.54 -30.12 -24.09
CA THR A 111 5.71 -29.67 -25.22
C THR A 111 4.29 -29.28 -24.77
N GLN A 112 3.91 -28.06 -25.15
CA GLN A 112 2.72 -27.29 -24.78
C GLN A 112 1.42 -27.88 -25.33
N ILE A 113 0.35 -27.97 -24.52
CA ILE A 113 -1.04 -27.84 -25.02
C ILE A 113 -1.95 -26.93 -24.14
N ASN A 114 -1.71 -26.73 -22.84
CA ASN A 114 -2.64 -25.95 -21.97
C ASN A 114 -2.01 -24.82 -21.12
N MET A 115 -0.78 -24.37 -21.42
CA MET A 115 -0.04 -23.44 -20.54
C MET A 115 -0.30 -21.93 -20.79
N GLY A 116 -0.82 -21.58 -21.97
CA GLY A 116 -0.87 -20.18 -22.43
C GLY A 116 -1.74 -19.26 -21.56
N GLN A 117 -2.94 -19.72 -21.16
CA GLN A 117 -3.86 -18.93 -20.35
C GLN A 117 -3.37 -18.74 -18.91
N SER A 118 -2.76 -19.77 -18.31
CA SER A 118 -2.18 -19.66 -16.96
C SER A 118 -0.97 -18.72 -16.95
N GLU A 119 -0.17 -18.72 -18.02
CA GLU A 119 1.00 -17.85 -18.16
C GLU A 119 0.58 -16.38 -18.33
N GLU A 120 -0.41 -16.11 -19.18
CA GLU A 120 -0.92 -14.75 -19.38
C GLU A 120 -1.45 -14.16 -18.07
N LEU A 121 -2.16 -14.98 -17.30
CA LEU A 121 -2.67 -14.56 -16.00
C LEU A 121 -1.56 -14.25 -14.99
N GLU A 122 -0.55 -15.11 -14.87
CA GLU A 122 0.62 -14.89 -13.99
C GLU A 122 1.39 -13.62 -14.38
N ASN A 123 1.50 -13.35 -15.68
CA ASN A 123 2.12 -12.13 -16.20
C ASN A 123 1.33 -10.88 -15.82
N GLU A 124 0.00 -10.91 -15.94
CA GLU A 124 -0.84 -9.78 -15.53
C GLU A 124 -0.83 -9.55 -14.01
N LEU A 125 -0.86 -10.62 -13.21
CA LEU A 125 -0.71 -10.54 -11.76
C LEU A 125 0.64 -9.92 -11.36
N THR A 126 1.71 -10.35 -12.04
CA THR A 126 3.06 -9.85 -11.79
C THR A 126 3.15 -8.36 -12.16
N LYS A 127 2.67 -7.96 -13.34
CA LYS A 127 2.63 -6.55 -13.77
C LYS A 127 1.84 -5.68 -12.79
N ASN A 128 0.65 -6.14 -12.39
CA ASN A 128 -0.19 -5.46 -11.41
C ASN A 128 0.58 -5.25 -10.09
N THR A 129 1.20 -6.32 -9.59
CA THR A 129 1.99 -6.30 -8.36
C THR A 129 3.18 -5.34 -8.44
N PHE A 130 3.88 -5.28 -9.58
CA PHE A 130 4.98 -4.34 -9.77
C PHE A 130 4.52 -2.88 -9.86
N HIS A 131 3.34 -2.60 -10.44
CA HIS A 131 2.78 -1.24 -10.36
C HIS A 131 2.50 -0.83 -8.90
N PHE A 132 1.95 -1.73 -8.09
CA PHE A 132 1.76 -1.49 -6.66
C PHE A 132 3.08 -1.24 -5.91
N ILE A 133 4.09 -2.07 -6.16
CA ILE A 133 5.41 -1.96 -5.53
C ILE A 133 6.08 -0.63 -5.91
N ASN A 134 6.00 -0.21 -7.17
CA ASN A 134 6.55 1.08 -7.60
C ASN A 134 5.84 2.26 -6.91
N ALA A 135 4.51 2.21 -6.79
CA ALA A 135 3.77 3.22 -6.03
C ALA A 135 4.20 3.25 -4.55
N ILE A 136 4.40 2.10 -3.90
CA ILE A 136 4.94 2.02 -2.53
C ILE A 136 6.35 2.59 -2.45
N ASN A 137 7.22 2.27 -3.41
CA ASN A 137 8.60 2.75 -3.45
C ASN A 137 8.67 4.26 -3.45
N ILE A 138 7.86 4.90 -4.29
CA ILE A 138 7.75 6.35 -4.37
C ILE A 138 7.15 6.90 -3.07
N ALA A 139 6.03 6.33 -2.59
CA ALA A 139 5.33 6.87 -1.44
C ALA A 139 6.08 6.77 -0.11
N THR A 140 7.03 5.84 -0.03
CA THR A 140 7.91 5.65 1.14
C THR A 140 9.33 6.14 0.89
N SER A 141 9.54 6.94 -0.15
CA SER A 141 10.82 7.58 -0.43
C SER A 141 11.10 8.72 0.57
N TRP A 142 12.37 8.97 0.83
CA TRP A 142 12.86 10.11 1.61
C TRP A 142 13.03 11.39 0.77
N THR A 143 12.88 11.27 -0.54
CA THR A 143 12.97 12.36 -1.50
C THR A 143 11.87 12.20 -2.54
N VAL A 144 11.23 13.29 -2.94
CA VAL A 144 10.17 13.26 -3.95
C VAL A 144 10.28 14.48 -4.85
N SER A 145 10.20 14.24 -6.14
CA SER A 145 10.13 15.25 -7.19
C SER A 145 8.71 15.33 -7.78
N MET A 146 8.49 16.31 -8.67
CA MET A 146 7.24 16.37 -9.42
C MET A 146 7.06 15.15 -10.34
N ASP A 147 8.16 14.66 -10.91
CA ASP A 147 8.14 13.48 -11.77
C ASP A 147 7.78 12.22 -10.97
N ASP A 148 8.25 12.12 -9.72
CA ASP A 148 7.85 11.03 -8.82
C ASP A 148 6.35 11.08 -8.49
N ALA A 149 5.79 12.27 -8.28
CA ALA A 149 4.35 12.42 -8.03
C ALA A 149 3.51 11.99 -9.25
N ASN A 150 3.99 12.30 -10.46
CA ASN A 150 3.37 11.86 -11.71
C ASN A 150 3.49 10.34 -11.90
N ALA A 151 4.69 9.78 -11.66
CA ALA A 151 4.95 8.35 -11.74
C ALA A 151 4.12 7.56 -10.72
N PHE A 152 3.94 8.09 -9.49
CA PHE A 152 3.04 7.50 -8.51
C PHE A 152 1.61 7.43 -9.06
N SER A 153 1.10 8.55 -9.60
CA SER A 153 -0.25 8.62 -10.16
C SER A 153 -0.46 7.61 -11.28
N GLU A 154 0.53 7.48 -12.17
CA GLU A 154 0.50 6.53 -13.28
C GLU A 154 0.49 5.08 -12.79
N HIS A 155 1.43 4.71 -11.91
CA HIS A 155 1.51 3.36 -11.36
C HIS A 155 0.28 3.00 -10.53
N TRP A 156 -0.21 3.94 -9.72
CA TRP A 156 -1.40 3.74 -8.91
C TRP A 156 -2.65 3.53 -9.77
N LYS A 157 -2.82 4.32 -10.83
CA LYS A 157 -3.90 4.13 -11.81
C LYS A 157 -3.83 2.76 -12.48
N LYS A 158 -2.66 2.39 -13.02
CA LYS A 158 -2.45 1.09 -13.68
C LYS A 158 -2.71 -0.08 -12.73
N PHE A 159 -2.25 0.01 -11.48
CA PHE A 159 -2.54 -0.96 -10.45
C PHE A 159 -4.04 -1.10 -10.19
N ARG A 160 -4.77 0.00 -9.96
CA ARG A 160 -6.22 -0.08 -9.68
C ARG A 160 -7.01 -0.68 -10.85
N LEU A 161 -6.70 -0.24 -12.07
CA LEU A 161 -7.33 -0.71 -13.30
C LEU A 161 -7.21 -2.22 -13.46
N SER A 162 -5.99 -2.74 -13.46
CA SER A 162 -5.79 -4.17 -13.64
C SER A 162 -6.18 -4.97 -12.40
N ASN A 163 -6.11 -4.40 -11.20
CA ASN A 163 -6.61 -5.06 -9.98
C ASN A 163 -8.13 -5.25 -10.01
N GLN A 164 -8.89 -4.29 -10.57
CA GLN A 164 -10.35 -4.45 -10.73
C GLN A 164 -10.69 -5.55 -11.73
N HIS A 165 -9.89 -5.68 -12.79
CA HIS A 165 -10.03 -6.77 -13.76
C HIS A 165 -9.67 -8.14 -13.16
N LEU A 166 -8.54 -8.22 -12.47
CA LEU A 166 -8.07 -9.46 -11.81
C LEU A 166 -9.00 -9.87 -10.65
N PHE A 167 -9.59 -8.91 -9.93
CA PHE A 167 -10.42 -9.17 -8.74
C PHE A 167 -11.77 -8.46 -8.81
N PRO A 168 -12.67 -8.84 -9.75
CA PRO A 168 -13.91 -8.11 -9.99
C PRO A 168 -14.90 -8.16 -8.81
N LYS A 169 -14.76 -9.17 -7.95
CA LYS A 169 -15.60 -9.34 -6.74
C LYS A 169 -15.07 -8.52 -5.55
N GLN A 170 -13.85 -8.01 -5.61
CA GLN A 170 -13.24 -7.27 -4.51
C GLN A 170 -13.77 -5.84 -4.49
N ARG A 171 -14.34 -5.44 -3.35
CA ARG A 171 -14.76 -4.05 -3.15
C ARG A 171 -13.57 -3.13 -2.99
N ILE A 172 -13.66 -1.95 -3.62
CA ILE A 172 -12.68 -0.87 -3.43
C ILE A 172 -12.76 -0.40 -1.97
N LYS A 173 -11.64 -0.51 -1.25
CA LYS A 173 -11.50 0.02 0.11
C LYS A 173 -11.27 1.54 0.09
N PRO A 174 -11.72 2.30 1.12
CA PRO A 174 -11.46 3.73 1.23
C PRO A 174 -9.98 4.12 1.11
N ASN A 175 -9.08 3.27 1.61
CA ASN A 175 -7.63 3.50 1.49
C ASN A 175 -7.15 3.59 0.04
N HIS A 176 -7.83 2.94 -0.92
CA HIS A 176 -7.45 3.06 -2.31
C HIS A 176 -7.77 4.45 -2.88
N HIS A 177 -8.90 5.02 -2.48
CA HIS A 177 -9.29 6.39 -2.81
C HIS A 177 -8.38 7.41 -2.10
N PHE A 178 -8.08 7.22 -0.80
CA PHE A 178 -7.12 8.09 -0.12
C PHE A 178 -5.74 8.09 -0.78
N ALA A 179 -5.32 6.95 -1.33
CA ALA A 179 -4.07 6.87 -2.06
C ALA A 179 -4.06 7.67 -3.37
N ASP A 180 -5.20 7.94 -4.01
CA ASP A 180 -5.27 8.83 -5.18
C ASP A 180 -4.87 10.27 -4.84
N HIS A 181 -4.99 10.66 -3.57
CA HIS A 181 -4.63 11.99 -3.13
C HIS A 181 -3.16 12.11 -2.72
N ILE A 182 -2.39 11.03 -2.58
CA ILE A 182 -0.98 11.03 -2.16
C ILE A 182 -0.05 11.96 -2.98
N PRO A 183 -0.19 12.08 -4.32
CA PRO A 183 0.64 13.00 -5.11
C PRO A 183 0.54 14.46 -4.66
N LYS A 184 -0.62 14.88 -4.15
CA LYS A 184 -0.87 16.28 -3.79
C LYS A 184 -0.06 16.68 -2.55
N PRO A 185 -0.07 15.95 -1.41
CA PRO A 185 0.87 16.16 -0.31
C PRO A 185 2.34 16.20 -0.75
N PHE A 186 2.78 15.36 -1.70
CA PHE A 186 4.17 15.40 -2.17
C PHE A 186 4.56 16.75 -2.75
N GLN A 187 3.67 17.38 -3.52
CA GLN A 187 3.91 18.68 -4.13
C GLN A 187 3.95 19.83 -3.12
N HIS A 188 3.21 19.71 -2.01
CA HIS A 188 3.05 20.81 -1.04
C HIS A 188 3.98 20.68 0.17
N TRP A 189 4.19 19.45 0.65
CA TRP A 189 4.89 19.17 1.91
C TRP A 189 6.13 18.30 1.72
N GLY A 190 6.36 17.80 0.51
CA GLY A 190 7.46 16.91 0.22
C GLY A 190 7.17 15.45 0.61
N PRO A 191 8.22 14.65 0.85
CA PRO A 191 8.08 13.21 1.05
C PRO A 191 7.24 12.87 2.28
N ALA A 192 6.40 11.82 2.20
CA ALA A 192 5.55 11.42 3.32
C ALA A 192 6.34 11.10 4.59
N GLN A 193 7.57 10.57 4.47
CA GLN A 193 8.43 10.26 5.62
C GLN A 193 8.81 11.50 6.45
N ALA A 194 8.74 12.71 5.87
CA ALA A 194 9.02 13.95 6.59
C ALA A 194 7.78 14.50 7.32
N SER A 195 6.59 14.05 6.94
CA SER A 195 5.30 14.53 7.46
C SER A 195 4.48 13.41 8.11
N ASP A 196 5.09 12.26 8.36
CA ASP A 196 4.38 11.11 8.90
C ASP A 196 4.07 11.27 10.40
N THR A 197 3.18 10.41 10.88
CA THR A 197 2.71 10.48 12.27
C THR A 197 3.56 9.64 13.24
N TRP A 198 4.64 9.00 12.78
CA TRP A 198 5.37 8.00 13.59
C TRP A 198 6.00 8.64 14.83
N ASP A 199 6.57 9.83 14.67
CA ASP A 199 7.14 10.57 15.80
C ASP A 199 6.08 10.93 16.84
N TYR A 200 4.87 11.29 16.39
CA TYR A 200 3.74 11.59 17.27
C TYR A 200 3.23 10.34 17.97
N GLU A 201 3.11 9.20 17.28
CA GLU A 201 2.72 7.92 17.91
C GLU A 201 3.73 7.49 18.98
N ARG A 202 5.03 7.66 18.70
CA ARG A 202 6.09 7.38 19.67
C ARG A 202 5.96 8.30 20.89
N LEU A 203 5.71 9.58 20.67
CA LEU A 203 5.52 10.56 21.74
C LEU A 203 4.29 10.25 22.59
N ILE A 204 3.17 9.89 21.96
CA ILE A 204 1.94 9.45 22.65
C ILE A 204 2.25 8.22 23.52
N GLY A 205 2.99 7.24 23.00
CA GLY A 205 3.41 6.06 23.76
C GLY A 205 4.28 6.39 24.97
N VAL A 206 5.10 7.44 24.88
CA VAL A 206 5.88 7.96 26.03
C VAL A 206 4.94 8.62 27.04
N PHE A 207 4.05 9.50 26.59
CA PHE A 207 3.09 10.18 27.47
C PHE A 207 2.17 9.21 28.20
N ALA A 208 1.71 8.15 27.53
CA ALA A 208 0.91 7.10 28.14
C ALA A 208 1.63 6.36 29.29
N LYS A 209 2.97 6.34 29.28
CA LYS A 209 3.80 5.71 30.34
C LYS A 209 4.19 6.68 31.45
N MET A 210 3.90 7.97 31.31
CA MET A 210 4.20 8.95 32.35
C MET A 210 3.18 8.83 33.49
N PRO A 211 3.61 8.75 34.76
CA PRO A 211 2.68 8.71 35.88
C PRO A 211 1.96 10.06 35.97
N THR A 212 0.62 10.03 35.89
CA THR A 212 -0.27 11.20 35.92
C THR A 212 -0.39 11.86 37.30
N ASN A 213 0.41 11.43 38.29
CA ASN A 213 0.36 11.89 39.69
C ASN A 213 1.01 13.28 39.92
N ASN A 214 0.68 14.29 39.10
CA ASN A 214 1.05 15.71 39.28
C ASN A 214 2.55 16.02 39.51
N LYS A 215 3.47 15.08 39.23
CA LYS A 215 4.93 15.31 39.29
C LYS A 215 5.48 15.65 37.91
N ILE A 216 5.03 16.79 37.37
CA ILE A 216 5.47 17.30 36.05
C ILE A 216 6.98 17.56 36.03
N CYS A 217 7.57 18.00 37.14
CA CYS A 217 8.96 18.47 37.20
C CYS A 217 10.01 17.36 37.00
N THR A 218 9.73 16.10 37.35
CA THR A 218 10.69 14.98 37.20
C THR A 218 10.70 14.39 35.77
N SER A 219 9.61 14.58 35.02
CA SER A 219 9.43 14.02 33.67
C SER A 219 10.03 14.89 32.56
N ILE A 220 10.19 16.20 32.79
CA ILE A 220 10.79 17.15 31.82
C ILE A 220 12.25 16.78 31.50
N ASN A 221 13.00 16.29 32.48
CA ASN A 221 14.38 15.84 32.25
C ASN A 221 14.48 14.65 31.28
N LYS A 222 13.44 13.80 31.20
CA LYS A 222 13.40 12.67 30.25
C LYS A 222 13.00 13.09 28.84
N ILE A 223 12.25 14.18 28.69
CA ILE A 223 11.85 14.72 27.38
C ILE A 223 13.05 15.40 26.69
N ASN A 224 13.88 16.11 27.45
CA ASN A 224 15.09 16.77 26.94
C ASN A 224 16.19 15.80 26.47
N GLU A 225 16.15 14.53 26.88
CA GLU A 225 17.04 13.50 26.31
C GLU A 225 16.60 13.02 24.91
N PHE A 226 15.34 13.23 24.54
CA PHE A 226 14.73 12.70 23.32
C PHE A 226 14.59 13.73 22.20
N THR A 227 14.48 15.02 22.53
CA THR A 227 14.56 16.08 21.52
C THR A 227 16.01 16.22 21.04
N MET A 228 16.19 16.29 19.72
CA MET A 228 17.48 16.45 19.01
C MET A 228 18.28 17.72 19.34
N ILE A 229 18.11 18.31 20.53
CA ILE A 229 18.80 19.53 20.97
C ILE A 229 20.23 19.22 21.47
N LYS A 230 20.58 17.95 21.72
CA LYS A 230 21.95 17.56 22.16
C LYS A 230 23.00 17.47 21.04
N HIS A 231 22.66 17.67 19.77
CA HIS A 231 23.60 17.51 18.64
C HIS A 231 23.83 18.78 17.79
N MET A 232 23.45 19.97 18.30
CA MET A 232 23.74 21.25 17.64
C MET A 232 24.79 22.09 18.40
N ASN A 233 25.92 21.48 18.75
CA ASN A 233 27.14 22.19 19.15
C ASN A 233 28.32 21.70 18.31
#